data_AF-A0A1G3AJ26-F1
#
_entry.id   AF-A0A1G3AJ26-F1
#
_cell.length_a   1.000
_cell.length_b   1.000
_cell.length_c   1.000
_cell.angle_alpha   90.00
_cell.angle_beta   90.00
_cell.angle_gamma   90.00
#
_symmetry.space_group_name_H-M   'P 1'
#
loop_
_entity.id
_entity.type
_entity.pdbx_description
1 polymer ?
#
loop_
_entity_poly.entity_id
_entity_poly.type
_entity_poly.pdbx_seq_one_letter_code
_entity_poly.pdbx_strand_id
1 'polypeptide(L)'
;MKAKTWRIYVAAGILVFLSIFAGVITFAQVVDKAQIQQEFRRRLSDSNGVYVDVSVITKEKSDEQSLTKQLQEDVERELEDADIRILTKEELDYAPGRPRLGVYLVMYKESGIKDVYLFSFRVTHCEDASLARNYQYAEGVCWDSGLYIGRERTSVMRGVVKTHVLKYINDYLAANPKPPQRQEQEQIRY
;
A
#
# COMPACT_ATOMS: atom_id res chain seq x y z
N MET A 1 50.19 -30.35 15.90
CA MET A 1 49.97 -29.06 15.20
C MET A 1 48.99 -29.11 14.03
N LYS A 2 48.98 -30.16 13.17
CA LYS A 2 48.11 -30.26 11.97
C LYS A 2 46.58 -30.30 12.23
N ALA A 3 46.12 -30.85 13.35
CA ALA A 3 44.69 -30.96 13.64
C ALA A 3 44.01 -29.63 13.99
N LYS A 4 44.77 -28.65 14.51
CA LYS A 4 44.23 -27.34 14.92
C LYS A 4 44.00 -26.43 13.72
N THR A 5 44.90 -26.45 12.74
CA THR A 5 44.77 -25.71 11.48
C THR A 5 43.66 -26.29 10.60
N TRP A 6 43.50 -27.61 10.51
CA TRP A 6 42.40 -28.25 9.77
C TRP A 6 41.02 -27.80 10.28
N ARG A 7 40.83 -27.76 11.61
CA ARG A 7 39.58 -27.28 12.23
C ARG A 7 39.26 -25.83 11.91
N ILE A 8 40.28 -24.97 11.78
CA ILE A 8 40.11 -23.56 11.42
C ILE A 8 39.67 -23.42 9.95
N TYR A 9 40.28 -24.17 9.02
CA TYR A 9 39.88 -24.12 7.61
C TYR A 9 38.47 -24.65 7.36
N VAL A 10 38.07 -25.72 8.08
CA VAL A 10 36.70 -26.25 8.00
C VAL A 10 35.68 -25.24 8.55
N ALA A 11 35.98 -24.61 9.70
CA ALA A 11 35.12 -23.58 10.26
C ALA A 11 35.00 -22.34 9.36
N ALA A 12 36.10 -21.88 8.76
CA ALA A 12 36.11 -20.76 7.82
C ALA A 12 35.33 -21.09 6.53
N GLY A 13 35.48 -22.31 6.01
CA GLY A 13 34.71 -22.78 4.83
C GLY A 13 33.22 -22.86 5.10
N ILE A 14 32.81 -23.36 6.27
CA ILE A 14 31.40 -23.38 6.70
C ILE A 14 30.85 -21.95 6.85
N LEU A 15 31.61 -21.03 7.46
CA LEU A 15 31.20 -19.62 7.60
C LEU A 15 31.02 -18.93 6.25
N VAL A 16 31.94 -19.13 5.30
CA VAL A 16 31.82 -18.59 3.94
C VAL A 16 30.60 -19.20 3.24
N PHE A 17 30.42 -20.51 3.32
CA PHE A 17 29.26 -21.17 2.72
C PHE A 17 27.94 -20.66 3.30
N LEU A 18 27.85 -20.48 4.63
CA LEU A 18 26.66 -19.93 5.31
C LEU A 18 26.40 -18.47 4.90
N SER A 19 27.44 -17.64 4.73
CA SER A 19 27.28 -16.26 4.27
C SER A 19 26.76 -16.16 2.82
N ILE A 20 27.24 -17.03 1.93
CA ILE A 20 26.75 -17.13 0.55
C ILE A 20 25.29 -17.62 0.55
N PHE A 21 24.96 -18.64 1.34
CA PHE A 21 23.60 -19.16 1.45
C PHE A 21 22.61 -18.12 2.00
N ALA A 22 23.00 -17.36 3.03
CA ALA A 22 22.21 -16.25 3.56
C ALA A 22 22.01 -15.13 2.54
N GLY A 23 23.04 -14.81 1.75
CA GLY A 23 22.95 -13.90 0.61
C GLY A 23 21.92 -14.38 -0.42
N VAL A 24 22.01 -15.63 -0.86
CA VAL A 24 21.08 -16.19 -1.86
C VAL A 24 19.62 -16.16 -1.36
N ILE A 25 19.38 -16.51 -0.09
CA ILE A 25 18.02 -16.47 0.50
C ILE A 25 17.48 -15.04 0.54
N THR A 26 18.29 -14.06 0.94
CA THR A 26 17.85 -12.65 1.00
C THR A 26 17.60 -12.08 -0.40
N PHE A 27 18.41 -12.40 -1.40
CA PHE A 27 18.16 -12.01 -2.79
C PHE A 27 16.87 -12.62 -3.36
N ALA A 28 16.60 -13.90 -3.12
CA ALA A 28 15.38 -14.55 -3.60
C ALA A 28 14.11 -13.89 -3.04
N GLN A 29 14.09 -13.58 -1.74
CA GLN A 29 12.96 -12.88 -1.11
C GLN A 29 12.73 -11.46 -1.66
N VAL A 30 13.80 -10.77 -2.08
CA VAL A 30 13.70 -9.43 -2.70
C VAL A 30 13.11 -9.53 -4.11
N VAL A 31 13.50 -10.54 -4.89
CA VAL A 31 12.99 -10.78 -6.25
C VAL A 31 11.50 -11.10 -6.24
N ASP A 32 11.03 -11.99 -5.36
CA ASP A 32 9.61 -12.34 -5.26
C ASP A 32 8.75 -11.13 -4.90
N LYS A 33 9.21 -10.30 -3.95
CA LYS A 33 8.50 -9.06 -3.58
C LYS A 33 8.45 -8.06 -4.72
N ALA A 34 9.54 -7.92 -5.48
CA ALA A 34 9.60 -7.03 -6.63
C ALA A 34 8.63 -7.47 -7.74
N GLN A 35 8.56 -8.78 -8.00
CA GLN A 35 7.64 -9.34 -9.00
C GLN A 35 6.17 -9.14 -8.59
N ILE A 36 5.81 -9.41 -7.34
CA ILE A 36 4.44 -9.17 -6.82
C ILE A 36 4.08 -7.68 -6.94
N GLN A 37 5.01 -6.80 -6.58
CA GLN A 37 4.81 -5.35 -6.68
C GLN A 37 4.61 -4.89 -8.13
N GLN A 38 5.35 -5.46 -9.08
CA GLN A 38 5.22 -5.18 -10.50
C GLN A 38 3.86 -5.66 -11.05
N GLU A 39 3.40 -6.84 -10.62
CA GLU A 39 2.06 -7.35 -10.97
C GLU A 39 0.96 -6.44 -10.44
N PHE A 40 1.08 -5.93 -9.21
CA PHE A 40 0.12 -4.95 -8.69
C PHE A 40 0.12 -3.66 -9.49
N ARG A 41 1.29 -3.10 -9.85
CA ARG A 41 1.35 -1.93 -10.73
C ARG A 41 0.65 -2.18 -12.06
N ARG A 42 0.86 -3.35 -12.67
CA ARG A 42 0.20 -3.70 -13.93
C ARG A 42 -1.32 -3.74 -13.80
N ARG A 43 -1.86 -4.10 -12.64
CA ARG A 43 -3.31 -4.13 -12.39
C ARG A 43 -3.90 -2.75 -12.09
N LEU A 44 -3.08 -1.75 -11.80
CA LEU A 44 -3.52 -0.37 -11.58
C LEU A 44 -3.62 0.43 -12.88
N SER A 45 -3.13 -0.09 -14.02
CA SER A 45 -3.10 0.66 -15.28
C SER A 45 -4.49 1.00 -15.79
N ASP A 46 -4.57 2.08 -16.56
CA ASP A 46 -5.80 2.57 -17.21
C ASP A 46 -6.88 3.05 -16.25
N SER A 47 -6.55 3.16 -14.96
CA SER A 47 -7.41 3.80 -13.96
C SER A 47 -7.37 5.32 -14.13
N ASN A 48 -8.55 5.95 -14.25
CA ASN A 48 -8.70 7.39 -14.46
C ASN A 48 -9.09 8.15 -13.18
N GLY A 49 -8.88 7.52 -12.03
CA GLY A 49 -9.23 8.04 -10.72
C GLY A 49 -9.74 6.94 -9.80
N VAL A 50 -9.93 7.27 -8.53
CA VAL A 50 -10.42 6.34 -7.52
C VAL A 50 -11.46 6.97 -6.63
N TYR A 51 -12.44 6.18 -6.19
CA TYR A 51 -13.26 6.54 -5.04
C TYR A 51 -12.55 6.15 -3.75
N VAL A 52 -12.54 7.01 -2.73
CA VAL A 52 -11.92 6.72 -1.44
C VAL A 52 -12.97 6.17 -0.48
N ASP A 53 -12.73 4.98 0.07
CA ASP A 53 -13.60 4.33 1.05
C ASP A 53 -12.82 4.07 2.34
N VAL A 54 -13.08 4.86 3.39
CA VAL A 54 -12.47 4.66 4.71
C VAL A 54 -13.46 3.97 5.65
N SER A 55 -13.02 2.83 6.21
CA SER A 55 -13.77 2.07 7.20
C SER A 55 -12.95 1.92 8.47
N VAL A 56 -13.40 2.57 9.54
CA VAL A 56 -12.85 2.40 10.89
C VAL A 56 -13.81 1.54 11.70
N ILE A 57 -13.25 0.62 12.49
CA ILE A 57 -13.97 -0.17 13.49
C ILE A 57 -13.29 0.04 14.84
N THR A 58 -14.04 0.57 15.79
CA THR A 58 -13.59 0.73 17.19
C THR A 58 -14.77 0.49 18.14
N LYS A 59 -14.49 0.46 19.45
CA LYS A 59 -15.53 0.21 20.46
C LYS A 59 -16.54 1.35 20.56
N GLU A 60 -16.07 2.60 20.48
CA GLU A 60 -16.89 3.79 20.68
C GLU A 60 -17.30 4.41 19.33
N LYS A 61 -18.60 4.49 19.05
CA LYS A 61 -19.10 4.99 17.76
C LYS A 61 -18.70 6.44 17.44
N SER A 62 -18.55 7.30 18.46
CA SER A 62 -18.10 8.67 18.27
C SER A 62 -16.66 8.73 17.77
N ASP A 63 -15.80 7.87 18.31
CA ASP A 63 -14.40 7.77 17.92
C ASP A 63 -14.31 7.19 16.50
N GLU A 64 -15.15 6.21 16.18
CA GLU A 64 -15.28 5.62 14.85
C GLU A 64 -15.59 6.70 13.81
N GLN A 65 -16.67 7.45 13.99
CA GLN A 65 -17.08 8.49 13.05
C GLN A 65 -16.06 9.61 12.91
N SER A 66 -15.50 10.07 14.04
CA SER A 66 -14.49 11.12 14.03
C SER A 66 -13.23 10.70 13.28
N LEU A 67 -12.76 9.47 13.52
CA LEU A 67 -11.53 8.98 12.92
C LEU A 67 -11.72 8.59 11.46
N THR A 68 -12.86 8.01 11.08
CA THR A 68 -13.22 7.78 9.68
C THR A 68 -13.14 9.08 8.89
N LYS A 69 -13.76 10.14 9.39
CA LYS A 69 -13.72 11.46 8.74
C LYS A 69 -12.29 12.00 8.62
N GLN A 70 -11.50 11.95 9.70
CA GLN A 70 -10.12 12.44 9.68
C GLN A 70 -9.23 11.65 8.70
N LEU A 71 -9.38 10.33 8.64
CA LEU A 71 -8.61 9.49 7.72
C LEU A 71 -9.06 9.67 6.27
N GLN A 72 -10.36 9.85 6.02
CA GLN A 72 -10.87 10.20 4.69
C GLN A 72 -10.22 11.50 4.21
N GLU A 73 -10.29 12.57 5.01
CA GLU A 73 -9.70 13.87 4.70
C GLU A 73 -8.17 13.79 4.49
N ASP A 74 -7.47 12.98 5.27
CA ASP A 74 -6.03 12.75 5.09
C ASP A 74 -5.74 12.07 3.75
N VAL A 75 -6.45 10.98 3.43
CA VAL A 75 -6.23 10.19 2.21
C VAL A 75 -6.57 11.01 0.97
N GLU A 76 -7.71 11.69 0.98
CA GLU A 76 -8.15 12.55 -0.13
C GLU A 76 -7.12 13.67 -0.39
N ARG A 77 -6.62 14.32 0.67
CA ARG A 77 -5.58 15.35 0.51
C ARG A 77 -4.30 14.82 -0.15
N GLU A 78 -3.80 13.66 0.25
CA GLU A 78 -2.59 13.10 -0.38
C GLU A 78 -2.83 12.73 -1.85
N LEU A 79 -4.03 12.28 -2.21
CA LEU A 79 -4.39 11.99 -3.61
C LEU A 79 -4.51 13.26 -4.44
N GLU A 80 -5.15 14.30 -3.90
CA GLU A 80 -5.25 15.63 -4.53
C GLU A 80 -3.87 16.24 -4.75
N ASP A 81 -2.99 16.23 -3.74
CA ASP A 81 -1.61 16.72 -3.84
C ASP A 81 -0.80 15.97 -4.91
N ALA A 82 -1.18 14.71 -5.20
CA ALA A 82 -0.58 13.89 -6.24
C ALA A 82 -1.25 14.04 -7.63
N ASP A 83 -2.21 14.95 -7.79
CA ASP A 83 -3.13 15.09 -8.93
C ASP A 83 -3.79 13.76 -9.37
N ILE A 84 -4.13 12.89 -8.41
CA ILE A 84 -4.95 11.71 -8.70
C ILE A 84 -6.42 12.12 -8.55
N ARG A 85 -7.21 11.93 -9.62
CA ARG A 85 -8.64 12.27 -9.59
C ARG A 85 -9.36 11.41 -8.56
N ILE A 86 -10.07 12.08 -7.65
CA ILE A 86 -10.99 11.43 -6.71
C ILE A 86 -12.37 11.42 -7.35
N LEU A 87 -12.97 10.24 -7.47
CA LEU A 87 -14.29 10.07 -8.05
C LEU A 87 -15.37 10.39 -7.01
N THR A 88 -16.44 11.07 -7.41
CA THR A 88 -17.66 11.10 -6.59
C THR A 88 -18.35 9.74 -6.60
N LYS A 89 -19.32 9.55 -5.71
CA LYS A 89 -20.12 8.31 -5.70
C LYS A 89 -20.88 8.12 -7.02
N GLU A 90 -21.41 9.20 -7.57
CA GLU A 90 -22.12 9.18 -8.85
C GLU A 90 -21.18 8.86 -10.01
N GLU A 91 -19.97 9.42 -10.01
CA GLU A 91 -18.96 9.10 -11.03
C GLU A 91 -18.48 7.65 -10.95
N LEU A 92 -18.33 7.12 -9.73
CA LEU A 92 -17.95 5.74 -9.49
C LEU A 92 -18.93 4.75 -10.14
N ASP A 93 -20.24 5.03 -10.09
CA ASP A 93 -21.26 4.12 -10.64
C ASP A 93 -21.11 3.89 -12.15
N TYR A 94 -20.50 4.84 -12.88
CA TYR A 94 -20.23 4.78 -14.31
C TYR A 94 -18.78 4.48 -14.66
N ALA A 95 -17.87 4.47 -13.68
CA ALA A 95 -16.47 4.16 -13.89
C ALA A 95 -16.27 2.67 -14.18
N PRO A 96 -15.53 2.28 -15.24
CA PRO A 96 -15.18 0.88 -15.50
C PRO A 96 -14.50 0.26 -14.28
N GLY A 97 -14.97 -0.92 -13.86
CA GLY A 97 -14.42 -1.61 -12.68
C GLY A 97 -14.70 -0.92 -11.34
N ARG A 98 -15.36 0.26 -11.31
CA ARG A 98 -15.66 1.01 -10.08
C ARG A 98 -14.46 1.07 -9.11
N PRO A 99 -13.33 1.68 -9.49
CA PRO A 99 -12.08 1.61 -8.73
C PRO A 99 -12.21 2.30 -7.38
N ARG A 100 -11.87 1.56 -6.31
CA ARG A 100 -11.95 2.01 -4.92
C ARG A 100 -10.61 1.88 -4.23
N LEU A 101 -10.16 2.96 -3.59
CA LEU A 101 -9.07 2.91 -2.61
C LEU A 101 -9.67 2.77 -1.21
N GLY A 102 -9.62 1.55 -0.69
CA GLY A 102 -10.08 1.21 0.65
C GLY A 102 -8.99 1.45 1.70
N VAL A 103 -9.35 2.09 2.81
CA VAL A 103 -8.54 2.14 4.05
C VAL A 103 -9.36 1.51 5.17
N TYR A 104 -8.99 0.29 5.55
CA TYR A 104 -9.67 -0.47 6.59
C TYR A 104 -8.83 -0.44 7.86
N LEU A 105 -9.36 0.13 8.94
CA LEU A 105 -8.71 0.24 10.23
C LEU A 105 -9.57 -0.42 11.30
N VAL A 106 -9.00 -1.34 12.05
CA VAL A 106 -9.57 -1.86 13.29
C VAL A 106 -8.70 -1.42 14.45
N MET A 107 -9.29 -0.88 15.50
CA MET A 107 -8.54 -0.41 16.66
C MET A 107 -9.24 -0.65 17.99
N TYR A 108 -8.44 -0.88 19.01
CA TYR A 108 -8.85 -1.10 20.39
C TYR A 108 -8.00 -0.26 21.32
N LYS A 109 -8.65 0.50 22.20
CA LYS A 109 -7.96 1.29 23.21
C LYS A 109 -7.26 0.36 24.20
N GLU A 110 -5.97 0.58 24.43
CA GLU A 110 -5.18 -0.17 25.40
C GLU A 110 -5.66 0.15 26.81
N SER A 111 -5.82 -0.89 27.63
CA SER A 111 -6.22 -0.70 29.02
C SER A 111 -5.06 -0.19 29.85
N GLY A 112 -5.29 0.80 30.71
CA GLY A 112 -4.28 1.33 31.62
C GLY A 112 -3.22 2.24 31.00
N ILE A 113 -3.26 2.49 29.68
CA ILE A 113 -2.39 3.46 29.01
C ILE A 113 -3.24 4.50 28.28
N LYS A 114 -3.05 5.77 28.65
CA LYS A 114 -3.78 6.88 28.05
C LYS A 114 -3.37 7.04 26.57
N ASP A 115 -4.37 7.17 25.70
CA ASP A 115 -4.25 7.49 24.28
C ASP A 115 -3.38 6.53 23.45
N VAL A 116 -3.25 5.28 23.89
CA VAL A 116 -2.57 4.21 23.14
C VAL A 116 -3.59 3.19 22.67
N TYR A 117 -3.41 2.70 21.44
CA TYR A 117 -4.31 1.78 20.79
C TYR A 117 -3.53 0.61 20.19
N LEU A 118 -4.07 -0.59 20.35
CA LEU A 118 -3.74 -1.73 19.51
C LEU A 118 -4.56 -1.60 18.24
N PHE A 119 -3.91 -1.64 17.08
CA PHE A 119 -4.61 -1.47 15.81
C PHE A 119 -4.05 -2.37 14.73
N SER A 120 -4.90 -2.64 13.74
CA SER A 120 -4.50 -3.23 12.48
C SER A 120 -5.15 -2.47 11.34
N PHE A 121 -4.42 -2.23 10.27
CA PHE A 121 -5.00 -1.61 9.09
C PHE A 121 -4.49 -2.22 7.79
N ARG A 122 -5.23 -1.96 6.72
CA ARG A 122 -4.87 -2.31 5.36
C ARG A 122 -5.31 -1.20 4.40
N VAL A 123 -4.47 -0.90 3.42
CA VAL A 123 -4.80 -0.04 2.28
C VAL A 123 -4.88 -0.93 1.05
N THR A 124 -5.99 -0.89 0.33
CA THR A 124 -6.22 -1.76 -0.83
C THR A 124 -6.87 -1.01 -1.97
N HIS A 125 -6.44 -1.29 -3.19
CA HIS A 125 -7.19 -0.90 -4.39
C HIS A 125 -8.04 -2.09 -4.82
N CYS A 126 -9.35 -1.89 -4.91
CA CYS A 126 -10.31 -2.89 -5.33
C CYS A 126 -11.10 -2.43 -6.55
N GLU A 127 -11.42 -3.38 -7.43
CA GLU A 127 -12.30 -3.18 -8.57
C GLU A 127 -13.36 -4.29 -8.64
N ASP A 128 -14.52 -3.94 -9.18
CA ASP A 128 -15.57 -4.86 -9.56
C ASP A 128 -15.05 -5.79 -10.68
N ALA A 129 -15.16 -7.09 -10.46
CA ALA A 129 -14.76 -8.13 -11.38
C ALA A 129 -15.88 -9.15 -11.59
N SER A 130 -15.70 -10.06 -12.54
CA SER A 130 -16.60 -11.19 -12.76
C SER A 130 -15.81 -12.48 -12.88
N LEU A 131 -16.32 -13.55 -12.25
CA LEU A 131 -15.70 -14.86 -12.32
C LEU A 131 -15.82 -15.45 -13.72
N ALA A 132 -14.71 -15.89 -14.30
CA ALA A 132 -14.70 -16.45 -15.65
C ALA A 132 -15.57 -17.72 -15.82
N ARG A 133 -15.83 -18.47 -14.74
CA ARG A 133 -16.55 -19.75 -14.80
C ARG A 133 -18.08 -19.60 -14.86
N ASN A 134 -18.62 -18.58 -14.20
CA ASN A 134 -20.08 -18.44 -14.02
C ASN A 134 -20.58 -16.98 -14.09
N TYR A 135 -19.70 -16.04 -14.45
CA TYR A 135 -19.99 -14.61 -14.61
C TYR A 135 -20.61 -13.95 -13.37
N GLN A 136 -20.44 -14.55 -12.18
CA GLN A 136 -20.87 -13.92 -10.93
C GLN A 136 -19.93 -12.77 -10.57
N TYR A 137 -20.52 -11.75 -9.95
CA TYR A 137 -19.79 -10.64 -9.36
C TYR A 137 -18.73 -11.14 -8.38
N ALA A 138 -17.55 -10.52 -8.45
CA ALA A 138 -16.48 -10.66 -7.48
C ALA A 138 -15.82 -9.29 -7.27
N GLU A 139 -15.17 -9.10 -6.13
CA GLU A 139 -14.27 -7.96 -5.94
C GLU A 139 -12.82 -8.45 -6.17
N GLY A 140 -12.10 -7.77 -7.05
CA GLY A 140 -10.71 -8.03 -7.35
C GLY A 140 -9.81 -7.04 -6.62
N VAL A 141 -8.88 -7.55 -5.80
CA VAL A 141 -7.81 -6.72 -5.22
C VAL A 141 -6.72 -6.51 -6.27
N CYS A 142 -6.63 -5.28 -6.78
CA CYS A 142 -5.65 -4.86 -7.79
C CYS A 142 -4.32 -4.44 -7.15
N TRP A 143 -4.34 -3.90 -5.93
CA TRP A 143 -3.15 -3.52 -5.17
C TRP A 143 -3.38 -3.69 -3.68
N ASP A 144 -2.31 -4.06 -2.96
CA ASP A 144 -2.39 -4.33 -1.53
C ASP A 144 -1.16 -3.83 -0.75
N SER A 145 -1.41 -3.14 0.36
CA SER A 145 -0.34 -2.70 1.25
C SER A 145 0.24 -3.82 2.12
N GLY A 146 -0.46 -4.94 2.26
CA GLY A 146 -0.33 -5.91 3.34
C GLY A 146 -1.06 -5.44 4.60
N LEU A 147 -1.36 -6.40 5.50
CA LEU A 147 -1.90 -6.11 6.82
C LEU A 147 -0.78 -5.55 7.71
N TYR A 148 -0.99 -4.36 8.25
CA TYR A 148 -0.14 -3.78 9.28
C TYR A 148 -0.78 -3.97 10.65
N ILE A 149 0.03 -4.26 11.66
CA ILE A 149 -0.40 -4.36 13.07
C ILE A 149 0.54 -3.50 13.90
N GLY A 150 -0.03 -2.66 14.76
CA GLY A 150 0.74 -1.72 15.58
C GLY A 150 0.11 -1.48 16.94
N ARG A 151 0.90 -0.81 17.80
CA ARG A 151 0.48 -0.39 19.13
C ARG A 151 1.01 1.01 19.42
N GLU A 152 0.22 2.02 19.12
CA GLU A 152 0.67 3.41 19.21
C GLU A 152 -0.47 4.39 19.48
N ARG A 153 -0.11 5.67 19.62
CA ARG A 153 -1.08 6.78 19.63
C ARG A 153 -1.71 6.98 18.25
N THR A 154 -2.93 7.53 18.22
CA THR A 154 -3.68 7.79 16.98
C THR A 154 -2.89 8.65 15.98
N SER A 155 -2.13 9.65 16.43
CA SER A 155 -1.32 10.50 15.55
C SER A 155 -0.23 9.72 14.82
N VAL A 156 0.44 8.80 15.51
CA VAL A 156 1.47 7.93 14.91
C VAL A 156 0.80 6.95 13.94
N MET A 157 -0.31 6.33 14.34
CA MET A 157 -1.07 5.42 13.48
C MET A 157 -1.49 6.10 12.16
N ARG A 158 -2.04 7.32 12.22
CA ARG A 158 -2.38 8.11 11.02
C ARG A 158 -1.16 8.36 10.13
N GLY A 159 0.00 8.69 10.72
CA GLY A 159 1.25 8.83 9.97
C GLY A 159 1.71 7.56 9.27
N VAL A 160 1.51 6.40 9.91
CA VAL A 160 1.80 5.10 9.28
C VAL A 160 0.80 4.82 8.15
N VAL A 161 -0.50 5.05 8.33
CA VAL A 161 -1.49 4.93 7.24
C VAL A 161 -1.11 5.81 6.04
N LYS A 162 -0.77 7.08 6.28
CA LYS A 162 -0.27 8.00 5.25
C LYS A 162 0.92 7.43 4.48
N THR A 163 1.86 6.78 5.17
CA THR A 163 3.02 6.15 4.52
C THR A 163 2.61 5.06 3.53
N HIS A 164 1.58 4.26 3.88
CA HIS A 164 1.07 3.22 2.98
C HIS A 164 0.22 3.80 1.83
N VAL A 165 -0.50 4.90 2.05
CA VAL A 165 -1.20 5.66 0.99
C VAL A 165 -0.19 6.24 0.01
N LEU A 166 0.91 6.85 0.48
CA LEU A 166 1.99 7.34 -0.38
C LEU A 166 2.64 6.22 -1.19
N LYS A 167 2.75 5.01 -0.62
CA LYS A 167 3.22 3.84 -1.39
C LYS A 167 2.25 3.52 -2.53
N TYR A 168 0.95 3.47 -2.25
CA TYR A 168 -0.08 3.29 -3.27
C TYR A 168 0.01 4.36 -4.37
N ILE A 169 0.10 5.64 -4.01
CA ILE A 169 0.22 6.77 -4.95
C ILE A 169 1.41 6.58 -5.89
N ASN A 170 2.57 6.22 -5.34
CA ASN A 170 3.77 5.99 -6.15
C ASN A 170 3.59 4.83 -7.15
N ASP A 171 2.94 3.75 -6.73
CA ASP A 171 2.65 2.62 -7.62
C ASP A 171 1.58 2.96 -8.67
N TYR A 172 0.56 3.73 -8.28
CA TYR A 172 -0.49 4.21 -9.16
C TYR A 172 0.08 5.10 -10.27
N LEU A 173 0.91 6.10 -9.91
CA LEU A 173 1.53 7.01 -10.89
C LEU A 173 2.58 6.30 -11.76
N ALA A 174 3.24 5.27 -11.24
CA ALA A 174 4.12 4.43 -12.05
C ALA A 174 3.35 3.62 -13.11
N ALA A 175 2.10 3.22 -12.81
CA ALA A 175 1.22 2.52 -13.74
C ALA A 175 0.46 3.47 -14.68
N ASN A 176 0.17 4.69 -14.20
CA ASN A 176 -0.61 5.72 -14.89
C ASN A 176 0.21 7.03 -14.96
N PRO A 177 1.26 7.07 -15.80
CA PRO A 177 2.12 8.24 -15.88
C PRO A 177 1.33 9.45 -16.37
N LYS A 178 1.51 10.59 -15.71
CA LYS A 178 0.92 11.86 -16.15
C LYS A 178 1.43 12.18 -17.57
N PRO A 179 0.56 12.66 -18.47
CA PRO A 179 1.03 13.15 -19.76
C PRO A 179 2.06 14.26 -19.55
N PRO A 180 3.15 14.31 -20.35
CA PRO A 180 4.15 15.35 -20.21
C PRO A 180 3.48 16.72 -20.35
N GLN A 181 3.69 17.60 -19.36
CA GLN A 181 3.26 18.99 -19.48
C GLN A 181 3.91 19.57 -20.73
N ARG A 182 3.08 19.94 -21.71
CA ARG A 182 3.55 20.57 -22.95
C ARG A 182 4.13 21.91 -22.52
N GLN A 183 5.46 22.01 -22.40
CA GLN A 183 6.12 23.30 -22.21
C GLN A 183 5.68 24.17 -23.36
N GLU A 184 4.90 25.21 -23.06
CA GLU A 184 4.56 26.24 -24.01
C GLU A 184 5.89 26.84 -24.47
N GLN A 185 6.38 26.40 -25.62
CA GLN A 185 7.46 27.09 -26.29
C GLN A 185 6.87 28.44 -26.69
N GLU A 186 7.08 29.45 -25.84
CA GLU A 186 7.03 30.85 -26.25
C GLU A 186 7.99 30.97 -27.44
N GLN A 187 7.44 30.83 -28.64
CA GLN A 187 8.09 31.26 -29.86
C GLN A 187 8.23 32.77 -29.74
N ILE A 188 9.40 33.19 -29.24
CA ILE A 188 9.90 34.55 -29.42
C ILE A 188 9.97 34.76 -30.94
N ARG A 189 8.91 35.35 -31.51
CA ARG A 189 8.93 35.87 -32.87
C ARG A 189 9.86 37.08 -32.86
N TYR A 190 11.03 36.90 -33.46
CA TYR A 190 11.88 38.00 -33.93
C TYR A 190 11.27 38.66 -35.16
#